data_AF-A0A3B4VEQ9-F1
#
_entry.id   AF-A0A3B4VEQ9-F1
#
_cell.length_a   1.000
_cell.length_b   1.000
_cell.length_c   1.000
_cell.angle_alpha   90.00
_cell.angle_beta   90.00
_cell.angle_gamma   90.00
#
_symmetry.space_group_name_H-M   'P 1'
#
loop_
_entity.id
_entity.type
_entity.pdbx_description
1 polymer ?
#
loop_
_entity_poly.entity_id
_entity_poly.type
_entity_poly.pdbx_seq_one_letter_code
_entity_poly.pdbx_strand_id
1 'polypeptide(L)'
;MAAAHRLVIVRHGESAWNQENRFCGWFDADLSEKGLEEAKRGAKAIKEAGMKFDVCYTSVLKRAVKTLWTIMEGTDQMWLPVIRTWRLNERHYGGLTGLNKAETAEKHGEEQVKIWRRSFDIPPPPMDKDHPYHKIISESRRYKGLKAGELPTCESLKDTIARALPFWNDVIAPEIKAGKNVIIAAHGNSLRGIVKHLEGEHCSQQVDRKRQ
;
A
#
# COMPACT_ATOMS: atom_id res chain seq x y z
N MET A 1 -32.53 10.56 1.97
CA MET A 1 -31.57 9.44 1.97
C MET A 1 -30.18 10.01 1.84
N ALA A 2 -29.20 9.53 2.61
CA ALA A 2 -27.81 9.89 2.36
C ALA A 2 -27.43 9.44 0.94
N ALA A 3 -26.72 10.29 0.19
CA ALA A 3 -26.24 9.92 -1.14
C ALA A 3 -25.27 8.75 -1.02
N ALA A 4 -25.47 7.70 -1.82
CA ALA A 4 -24.55 6.58 -1.87
C ALA A 4 -23.31 6.98 -2.68
N HIS A 5 -22.13 6.85 -2.07
CA HIS A 5 -20.86 7.08 -2.73
C HIS A 5 -20.18 5.76 -3.09
N ARG A 6 -19.43 5.74 -4.19
CA ARG A 6 -18.67 4.56 -4.61
C ARG A 6 -17.17 4.80 -4.50
N LEU A 7 -16.51 3.93 -3.76
CA LEU A 7 -15.07 3.84 -3.65
C LEU A 7 -14.61 2.47 -4.13
N VAL A 8 -13.62 2.43 -5.03
CA VAL A 8 -12.98 1.19 -5.48
C VAL A 8 -11.55 1.14 -4.97
N ILE A 9 -11.19 0.05 -4.30
CA ILE A 9 -9.85 -0.17 -3.77
C ILE A 9 -9.24 -1.39 -4.44
N VAL A 10 -8.03 -1.24 -4.96
CA VAL A 10 -7.28 -2.31 -5.61
C VAL A 10 -5.92 -2.45 -4.96
N ARG A 11 -5.61 -3.65 -4.46
CA ARG A 11 -4.25 -4.02 -4.07
C ARG A 11 -3.50 -4.46 -5.33
N HIS A 12 -2.27 -4.00 -5.50
CA HIS A 12 -1.41 -4.49 -6.59
C HIS A 12 -1.22 -6.01 -6.54
N GLY A 13 -1.00 -6.61 -7.71
CA GLY A 13 -0.72 -8.03 -7.86
C GLY A 13 0.67 -8.45 -7.37
N GLU A 14 1.05 -9.68 -7.65
CA GLU A 14 2.36 -10.22 -7.32
C GLU A 14 3.52 -9.38 -7.89
N SER A 15 4.52 -9.05 -7.06
CA SER A 15 5.77 -8.42 -7.51
C SER A 15 6.88 -9.44 -7.72
N ALA A 16 7.94 -9.09 -8.46
CA ALA A 16 9.15 -9.93 -8.60
C ALA A 16 9.69 -10.39 -7.24
N TRP A 17 9.75 -9.50 -6.25
CA TRP A 17 10.21 -9.84 -4.90
C TRP A 17 9.19 -10.61 -4.05
N ASN A 18 7.91 -10.62 -4.45
CA ASN A 18 6.95 -11.54 -3.83
C ASN A 18 7.20 -12.98 -4.29
N GLN A 19 7.58 -13.17 -5.56
CA GLN A 19 7.98 -14.49 -6.10
C GLN A 19 9.24 -15.01 -5.40
N GLU A 20 10.23 -14.14 -5.19
CA GLU A 20 11.47 -14.48 -4.46
C GLU A 20 11.28 -14.56 -2.92
N ASN A 21 10.05 -14.42 -2.42
CA ASN A 21 9.72 -14.43 -1.00
C ASN A 21 10.52 -13.41 -0.15
N ARG A 22 10.88 -12.25 -0.71
CA ARG A 22 11.63 -11.19 -0.02
C ARG A 22 10.73 -10.15 0.65
N PHE A 23 11.25 -9.48 1.67
CA PHE A 23 10.62 -8.27 2.21
C PHE A 23 10.83 -7.10 1.25
N CYS A 24 9.78 -6.72 0.51
CA CYS A 24 9.87 -5.66 -0.49
C CYS A 24 9.76 -4.25 0.11
N GLY A 25 8.69 -3.94 0.82
CA GLY A 25 8.51 -2.64 1.46
C GLY A 25 8.65 -1.48 0.49
N TRP A 26 9.56 -0.55 0.78
CA TRP A 26 9.80 0.63 -0.06
C TRP A 26 10.77 0.38 -1.23
N PHE A 27 11.33 -0.83 -1.35
CA PHE A 27 12.02 -1.20 -2.58
C PHE A 27 11.05 -1.15 -3.76
N ASP A 28 11.52 -0.56 -4.86
CA ASP A 28 10.68 -0.27 -6.04
C ASP A 28 10.61 -1.46 -7.01
N ALA A 29 10.25 -2.63 -6.48
CA ALA A 29 10.05 -3.84 -7.26
C ALA A 29 8.92 -3.67 -8.26
N ASP A 30 9.12 -4.27 -9.43
CA ASP A 30 8.13 -4.34 -10.50
C ASP A 30 7.10 -5.44 -10.26
N LEU A 31 5.99 -5.40 -10.99
CA LEU A 31 5.05 -6.52 -11.08
C LEU A 31 5.74 -7.71 -11.76
N SER A 32 5.41 -8.93 -11.34
CA SER A 32 5.69 -10.11 -12.14
C SER A 32 4.72 -10.22 -13.32
N GLU A 33 4.97 -11.13 -14.26
CA GLU A 33 4.02 -11.43 -15.34
C GLU A 33 2.63 -11.80 -14.76
N LYS A 34 2.61 -12.63 -13.72
CA LYS A 34 1.39 -12.98 -13.00
C LYS A 34 0.72 -11.75 -12.37
N GLY A 35 1.50 -10.84 -11.77
CA GLY A 35 0.97 -9.60 -11.22
C GLY A 35 0.36 -8.66 -12.27
N LEU A 36 0.90 -8.67 -13.50
CA LEU A 36 0.32 -7.94 -14.63
C LEU A 36 -1.00 -8.58 -15.09
N GLU A 37 -1.06 -9.90 -15.19
CA GLU A 37 -2.30 -10.62 -15.50
C GLU A 37 -3.39 -10.41 -14.44
N GLU A 38 -3.02 -10.37 -13.16
CA GLU A 38 -3.92 -10.01 -12.07
C GLU A 38 -4.52 -8.61 -12.25
N ALA A 39 -3.69 -7.62 -12.64
CA ALA A 39 -4.17 -6.27 -12.93
C ALA A 39 -5.10 -6.22 -14.15
N LYS A 40 -4.81 -6.97 -15.22
CA LYS A 40 -5.69 -7.10 -16.40
C LYS A 40 -7.04 -7.71 -16.05
N ARG A 41 -7.08 -8.75 -15.20
CA ARG A 41 -8.35 -9.32 -14.71
C ARG A 41 -9.15 -8.29 -13.91
N GLY A 42 -8.49 -7.51 -13.07
CA GLY A 42 -9.12 -6.39 -12.35
C GLY A 42 -9.71 -5.35 -13.30
N ALA A 43 -8.96 -4.96 -14.33
CA ALA A 43 -9.42 -4.04 -15.37
C ALA A 43 -10.67 -4.56 -16.10
N LYS A 44 -10.66 -5.84 -16.49
CA LYS A 44 -11.79 -6.52 -17.12
C LYS A 44 -13.04 -6.49 -16.23
N ALA A 45 -12.91 -6.85 -14.95
CA ALA A 45 -14.04 -6.85 -14.01
C ALA A 45 -14.64 -5.44 -13.82
N ILE A 46 -13.79 -4.41 -13.73
CA ILE A 46 -14.22 -3.00 -13.63
C ILE A 46 -14.96 -2.56 -14.90
N LYS A 47 -14.44 -2.94 -16.08
CA LYS A 47 -15.08 -2.66 -17.37
C LYS A 47 -16.43 -3.33 -17.50
N GLU A 48 -16.52 -4.62 -17.17
CA GLU A 48 -17.77 -5.41 -17.23
C GLU A 48 -18.84 -4.87 -16.28
N ALA A 49 -18.42 -4.35 -15.13
CA ALA A 49 -19.32 -3.68 -14.18
C ALA A 49 -19.70 -2.25 -14.59
N GLY A 50 -19.20 -1.73 -15.73
CA GLY A 50 -19.50 -0.38 -16.20
C GLY A 50 -19.05 0.73 -15.25
N MET A 51 -18.01 0.48 -14.43
CA MET A 51 -17.55 1.43 -13.42
C MET A 51 -16.76 2.56 -14.06
N LYS A 52 -17.15 3.79 -13.74
CA LYS A 52 -16.47 5.02 -14.12
C LYS A 52 -15.88 5.71 -12.90
N PHE A 53 -14.73 6.34 -13.08
CA PHE A 53 -14.02 7.08 -12.06
C PHE A 53 -13.81 8.53 -12.49
N ASP A 54 -13.65 9.40 -11.51
CA ASP A 54 -13.41 10.83 -11.71
C ASP A 54 -11.98 11.21 -11.27
N VAL A 55 -11.38 10.42 -10.37
CA VAL A 55 -10.02 10.64 -9.87
C VAL A 55 -9.38 9.34 -9.38
N CYS A 56 -8.07 9.22 -9.61
CA CYS A 56 -7.28 8.05 -9.26
C CYS A 56 -6.19 8.39 -8.24
N TYR A 57 -6.02 7.54 -7.23
CA TYR A 57 -4.92 7.64 -6.27
C TYR A 57 -4.04 6.39 -6.30
N THR A 58 -2.73 6.61 -6.20
CA THR A 58 -1.77 5.51 -6.06
C THR A 58 -0.54 5.93 -5.26
N SER A 59 0.33 4.97 -4.97
CA SER A 59 1.59 5.22 -4.26
C SER A 59 2.66 5.77 -5.21
N VAL A 60 3.89 5.93 -4.70
CA VAL A 60 5.06 6.26 -5.55
C VAL A 60 5.89 5.03 -5.92
N LEU A 61 5.31 3.82 -5.78
CA LEU A 61 5.97 2.54 -6.08
C LEU A 61 5.41 1.94 -7.36
N LYS A 62 6.29 1.57 -8.29
CA LYS A 62 5.94 1.24 -9.68
C LYS A 62 4.93 0.11 -9.80
N ARG A 63 4.95 -0.88 -8.90
CA ARG A 63 3.99 -1.98 -8.91
C ARG A 63 2.54 -1.53 -8.73
N ALA A 64 2.29 -0.55 -7.86
CA ALA A 64 0.95 0.00 -7.68
C ALA A 64 0.58 0.94 -8.84
N VAL A 65 1.54 1.74 -9.30
CA VAL A 65 1.35 2.63 -10.46
C VAL A 65 1.01 1.83 -11.72
N LYS A 66 1.72 0.74 -12.00
CA LYS A 66 1.46 -0.12 -13.16
C LYS A 66 0.13 -0.85 -13.03
N THR A 67 -0.25 -1.32 -11.84
CA THR A 67 -1.60 -1.86 -11.63
C THR A 67 -2.67 -0.82 -11.99
N LEU A 68 -2.51 0.43 -11.55
CA LEU A 68 -3.44 1.51 -11.91
C LEU A 68 -3.46 1.75 -13.42
N TRP A 69 -2.30 1.85 -14.06
CA TRP A 69 -2.20 2.07 -15.51
C TRP A 69 -2.88 0.97 -16.31
N THR A 70 -2.65 -0.30 -15.96
CA THR A 70 -3.31 -1.43 -16.61
C THR A 70 -4.84 -1.37 -16.45
N ILE A 71 -5.34 -0.90 -15.30
CA ILE A 71 -6.78 -0.70 -15.09
C ILE A 71 -7.32 0.46 -15.93
N MET A 72 -6.63 1.60 -15.95
CA MET A 72 -7.03 2.77 -16.74
C MET A 72 -7.04 2.45 -18.24
N GLU A 73 -6.03 1.72 -18.73
CA GLU A 73 -5.95 1.26 -20.12
C GLU A 73 -7.08 0.28 -20.44
N GLY A 74 -7.27 -0.76 -19.61
CA GLY A 74 -8.30 -1.76 -19.85
C GLY A 74 -9.74 -1.22 -19.77
N THR A 75 -9.94 -0.08 -19.12
CA THR A 75 -11.26 0.57 -18.94
C THR A 75 -11.45 1.82 -19.80
N ASP A 76 -10.47 2.18 -20.64
CA ASP A 76 -10.47 3.38 -21.48
C ASP A 76 -10.64 4.71 -20.71
N GLN A 77 -9.92 4.81 -19.59
CA GLN A 77 -9.97 5.94 -18.65
C GLN A 77 -8.57 6.53 -18.39
N MET A 78 -7.65 6.42 -19.36
CA MET A 78 -6.26 6.90 -19.21
C MET A 78 -6.12 8.41 -19.04
N TRP A 79 -7.14 9.18 -19.43
CA TRP A 79 -7.18 10.65 -19.31
C TRP A 79 -7.50 11.13 -17.88
N LEU A 80 -7.89 10.24 -16.97
CA LEU A 80 -8.25 10.62 -15.61
C LEU A 80 -7.07 11.23 -14.84
N PRO A 81 -7.32 12.19 -13.94
CA PRO A 81 -6.28 12.74 -13.08
C PRO A 81 -5.74 11.66 -12.13
N VAL A 82 -4.41 11.55 -12.04
CA VAL A 82 -3.71 10.58 -11.18
C VAL A 82 -2.85 11.29 -10.16
N ILE A 83 -3.20 11.14 -8.88
CA ILE A 83 -2.44 11.68 -7.76
C ILE A 83 -1.59 10.57 -7.13
N ARG A 84 -0.30 10.83 -7.02
CA ARG A 84 0.69 9.90 -6.43
C ARG A 84 1.17 10.43 -5.10
N THR A 85 1.26 9.56 -4.09
CA THR A 85 1.77 9.96 -2.78
C THR A 85 2.53 8.84 -2.08
N TRP A 86 3.61 9.20 -1.39
CA TRP A 86 4.34 8.27 -0.52
C TRP A 86 3.48 7.79 0.66
N ARG A 87 2.46 8.56 1.05
CA ARG A 87 1.54 8.19 2.13
C ARG A 87 0.73 6.94 1.84
N LEU A 88 0.61 6.55 0.57
CA LEU A 88 -0.01 5.29 0.13
C LEU A 88 0.99 4.14 -0.08
N ASN A 89 2.29 4.35 0.13
CA ASN A 89 3.32 3.30 0.01
C ASN A 89 3.04 2.11 0.92
N GLU A 90 3.61 0.96 0.58
CA GLU A 90 3.71 -0.20 1.47
C GLU A 90 4.43 0.14 2.77
N ARG A 91 4.31 -0.69 3.80
CA ARG A 91 5.10 -0.60 5.03
C ARG A 91 6.60 -0.60 4.74
N HIS A 92 7.36 0.33 5.34
CA HIS A 92 8.82 0.31 5.30
C HIS A 92 9.36 -0.79 6.20
N TYR A 93 9.89 -1.88 5.63
CA TYR A 93 10.41 -3.02 6.41
C TYR A 93 11.80 -2.78 7.02
N GLY A 94 12.38 -1.61 6.82
CA GLY A 94 13.64 -1.21 7.43
C GLY A 94 14.79 -2.13 7.02
N GLY A 95 15.60 -2.55 7.98
CA GLY A 95 16.75 -3.44 7.76
C GLY A 95 16.37 -4.86 7.28
N LEU A 96 15.09 -5.22 7.30
CA LEU A 96 14.64 -6.49 6.71
C LEU A 96 14.51 -6.43 5.18
N THR A 97 14.54 -5.24 4.59
CA THR A 97 14.26 -5.04 3.17
C THR A 97 15.25 -5.79 2.29
N GLY A 98 14.74 -6.69 1.44
CA GLY A 98 15.52 -7.53 0.52
C GLY A 98 15.92 -8.89 1.07
N LEU A 99 15.78 -9.12 2.39
CA LEU A 99 16.00 -10.44 2.98
C LEU A 99 14.88 -11.40 2.58
N ASN A 100 15.24 -12.66 2.34
CA ASN A 100 14.28 -13.75 2.16
C ASN A 100 13.57 -14.04 3.49
N LYS A 101 12.24 -14.16 3.47
CA LYS A 101 11.45 -14.37 4.70
C LYS A 101 11.73 -15.71 5.37
N ALA A 102 12.01 -16.77 4.62
CA ALA A 102 12.33 -18.09 5.16
C ALA A 102 13.69 -18.05 5.86
N GLU A 103 14.73 -17.57 5.17
CA GLU A 103 16.08 -17.42 5.74
C GLU A 103 16.10 -16.49 6.96
N THR A 104 15.29 -15.42 6.94
CA THR A 104 15.16 -14.52 8.10
C THR A 104 14.52 -15.26 9.29
N ALA A 105 13.54 -16.13 9.03
CA ALA A 105 12.88 -16.92 10.07
C ALA A 105 13.82 -17.98 10.66
N GLU A 106 14.67 -18.60 9.83
CA GLU A 106 15.71 -19.53 10.30
C GLU A 106 16.75 -18.82 11.18
N LYS A 107 17.15 -17.60 10.82
CA LYS A 107 18.19 -16.84 11.56
C LYS A 107 17.68 -16.17 12.84
N HIS A 108 16.46 -15.61 12.81
CA HIS A 108 15.92 -14.79 13.90
C HIS A 108 14.80 -15.47 14.68
N GLY A 109 14.39 -16.68 14.27
CA GLY A 109 13.26 -17.40 14.82
C GLY A 109 11.92 -16.99 14.19
N GLU A 110 11.05 -17.99 13.97
CA GLU A 110 9.74 -17.77 13.36
C GLU A 110 8.86 -16.79 14.15
N GLU A 111 8.89 -16.88 15.48
CA GLU A 111 8.08 -16.02 16.35
C GLU A 111 8.52 -14.55 16.24
N GLN A 112 9.82 -14.27 16.15
CA GLN A 112 10.32 -12.90 15.97
C GLN A 112 9.91 -12.33 14.59
N VAL A 113 10.06 -13.13 13.52
CA VAL A 113 9.63 -12.72 12.17
C VAL A 113 8.11 -12.52 12.11
N LYS A 114 7.34 -13.34 12.81
CA LYS A 114 5.89 -13.21 12.93
C LYS A 114 5.51 -11.96 13.71
N ILE A 115 6.23 -11.60 14.78
CA ILE A 115 6.08 -10.32 15.48
C ILE A 115 6.32 -9.17 14.51
N TRP A 116 7.45 -9.13 13.79
CA TRP A 116 7.70 -8.05 12.83
C TRP A 116 6.65 -7.99 11.72
N ARG A 117 6.10 -9.12 11.27
CA ARG A 117 5.10 -9.18 10.19
C ARG A 117 3.67 -8.87 10.64
N ARG A 118 3.30 -9.26 11.86
CA ARG A 118 1.90 -9.27 12.32
C ARG A 118 1.65 -8.36 13.51
N SER A 119 2.68 -7.93 14.24
CA SER A 119 2.50 -6.95 15.31
C SER A 119 1.96 -5.65 14.73
N PHE A 120 1.01 -5.08 15.46
CA PHE A 120 0.37 -3.83 15.08
C PHE A 120 1.33 -2.65 15.27
N ASP A 121 2.03 -2.59 16.40
CA ASP A 121 2.77 -1.43 16.88
C ASP A 121 4.28 -1.66 17.06
N ILE A 122 4.78 -2.88 16.88
CA ILE A 122 6.21 -3.18 16.95
C ILE A 122 6.84 -3.04 15.55
N PRO A 123 7.72 -2.04 15.30
CA PRO A 123 8.42 -1.90 14.03
C PRO A 123 9.53 -2.95 13.89
N PRO A 124 9.97 -3.25 12.65
CA PRO A 124 11.19 -4.02 12.41
C PRO A 124 12.44 -3.15 12.72
N PRO A 125 13.65 -3.74 12.71
CA PRO A 125 14.88 -2.96 12.81
C PRO A 125 14.95 -1.85 11.75
N PRO A 126 15.48 -0.65 12.08
CA PRO A 126 15.63 0.44 11.12
C PRO A 126 16.62 0.08 10.01
N MET A 127 16.47 0.72 8.84
CA MET A 127 17.47 0.65 7.78
C MET A 127 18.66 1.56 8.14
N ASP A 128 19.81 0.95 8.38
CA ASP A 128 21.07 1.67 8.59
C ASP A 128 21.61 2.28 7.28
N LYS A 129 22.70 3.06 7.38
CA LYS A 129 23.35 3.73 6.23
C LYS A 129 24.14 2.78 5.34
N ASP A 130 24.61 1.67 5.89
CA ASP A 130 25.45 0.69 5.20
C ASP A 130 24.60 -0.39 4.49
N HIS A 131 23.29 -0.37 4.72
CA HIS A 131 22.34 -1.32 4.16
C HIS A 131 22.37 -1.23 2.62
N PRO A 132 22.39 -2.37 1.90
CA PRO A 132 22.56 -2.38 0.44
C PRO A 132 21.55 -1.53 -0.33
N TYR A 133 20.37 -1.34 0.25
CA TYR A 133 19.27 -0.58 -0.35
C TYR A 133 19.09 0.84 0.22
N HIS A 134 19.93 1.29 1.15
CA HIS A 134 19.83 2.63 1.77
C HIS A 134 19.81 3.74 0.73
N LYS A 135 20.83 3.77 -0.13
CA LYS A 135 20.99 4.82 -1.15
C LYS A 135 19.82 4.87 -2.14
N ILE A 136 19.29 3.71 -2.55
CA ILE A 136 18.21 3.68 -3.54
C ILE A 136 16.82 3.97 -2.96
N ILE A 137 16.63 3.79 -1.65
CA ILE A 137 15.37 4.05 -0.94
C ILE A 137 15.44 5.41 -0.23
N SER A 138 16.30 5.53 0.79
CA SER A 138 16.37 6.68 1.70
C SER A 138 16.89 7.95 1.02
N GLU A 139 17.82 7.82 0.06
CA GLU A 139 18.34 8.97 -0.71
C GLU A 139 17.62 9.18 -2.05
N SER A 140 16.53 8.45 -2.28
CA SER A 140 15.78 8.54 -3.53
C SER A 140 15.16 9.93 -3.69
N ARG A 141 15.40 10.57 -4.85
CA ARG A 141 14.83 11.91 -5.16
C ARG A 141 13.31 12.00 -5.04
N ARG A 142 12.60 10.86 -5.13
CA ARG A 142 11.13 10.80 -4.96
C ARG A 142 10.68 11.25 -3.57
N TYR A 143 11.57 11.20 -2.58
CA TYR A 143 11.30 11.59 -1.19
C TYR A 143 11.98 12.91 -0.79
N LYS A 144 12.66 13.62 -1.70
CA LYS A 144 13.38 14.85 -1.39
C LYS A 144 12.49 15.97 -0.83
N GLY A 145 11.19 15.94 -1.14
CA GLY A 145 10.22 16.92 -0.66
C GLY A 145 9.61 16.61 0.72
N LEU A 146 9.96 15.50 1.36
CA LEU A 146 9.48 15.18 2.71
C LEU A 146 10.15 16.10 3.73
N LYS A 147 9.40 16.50 4.75
CA LYS A 147 9.93 17.27 5.88
C LYS A 147 10.85 16.39 6.72
N ALA A 148 11.72 17.04 7.51
CA ALA A 148 12.52 16.35 8.51
C ALA A 148 11.60 15.52 9.44
N GLY A 149 11.94 14.24 9.62
CA GLY A 149 11.15 13.29 10.42
C GLY A 149 10.01 12.58 9.68
N GLU A 150 9.64 12.99 8.45
CA GLU A 150 8.59 12.28 7.69
C GLU A 150 9.12 11.04 6.95
N LEU A 151 10.41 11.00 6.62
CA LEU A 151 11.02 9.86 5.95
C LEU A 151 11.28 8.73 6.96
N PRO A 152 10.56 7.60 6.91
CA PRO A 152 10.76 6.52 7.86
C PRO A 152 12.03 5.72 7.54
N THR A 153 12.73 5.26 8.57
CA THR A 153 13.79 4.26 8.47
C THR A 153 13.25 2.84 8.64
N CYS A 154 12.10 2.70 9.31
CA CYS A 154 11.28 1.50 9.46
C CYS A 154 9.87 1.91 9.88
N GLU A 155 8.88 1.04 9.68
CA GLU A 155 7.50 1.29 10.10
C GLU A 155 6.92 0.04 10.78
N SER A 156 6.12 0.23 11.82
CA SER A 156 5.10 -0.71 12.25
C SER A 156 3.86 -0.64 11.33
N LEU A 157 2.86 -1.51 11.53
CA LEU A 157 1.57 -1.34 10.85
C LEU A 157 0.89 -0.05 11.33
N LYS A 158 0.98 0.27 12.62
CA LYS A 158 0.45 1.50 13.23
C LYS A 158 1.03 2.75 12.57
N ASP A 159 2.34 2.79 12.33
CA ASP A 159 3.01 3.94 11.68
C ASP A 159 2.54 4.10 10.23
N THR A 160 2.47 2.98 9.50
CA THR A 160 1.96 2.95 8.11
C THR A 160 0.54 3.54 8.04
N ILE A 161 -0.31 3.19 9.01
CA ILE A 161 -1.68 3.72 9.10
C ILE A 161 -1.66 5.20 9.47
N ALA A 162 -0.86 5.58 10.48
CA ALA A 162 -0.77 6.95 10.98
C ALA A 162 -0.35 7.95 9.89
N ARG A 163 0.52 7.56 8.95
CA ARG A 163 0.89 8.42 7.80
C ARG A 163 -0.11 8.39 6.65
N ALA A 164 -0.88 7.31 6.50
CA ALA A 164 -1.85 7.13 5.41
C ALA A 164 -3.18 7.86 5.69
N LEU A 165 -3.64 7.86 6.94
CA LEU A 165 -4.91 8.46 7.33
C LEU A 165 -5.00 9.98 7.09
N PRO A 166 -3.97 10.80 7.32
CA PRO A 166 -4.02 12.21 6.94
C PRO A 166 -4.30 12.41 5.45
N PHE A 167 -3.68 11.61 4.58
CA PHE A 167 -3.97 11.69 3.13
C PHE A 167 -5.40 11.27 2.79
N TRP A 168 -5.91 10.25 3.49
CA TRP A 168 -7.32 9.88 3.37
C TRP A 168 -8.25 11.02 3.79
N ASN A 169 -8.06 11.58 4.98
CA ASN A 169 -8.94 12.61 5.55
C ASN A 169 -8.89 13.94 4.79
N ASP A 170 -7.70 14.36 4.37
CA ASP A 170 -7.47 15.71 3.84
C ASP A 170 -7.62 15.77 2.31
N VAL A 171 -7.51 14.63 1.62
CA VAL A 171 -7.51 14.58 0.14
C VAL A 171 -8.57 13.65 -0.42
N ILE A 172 -8.61 12.39 0.00
CA ILE A 172 -9.48 11.38 -0.63
C ILE A 172 -10.95 11.54 -0.18
N ALA A 173 -11.19 11.64 1.13
CA ALA A 173 -12.53 11.71 1.69
C ALA A 173 -13.31 12.96 1.23
N PRO A 174 -12.70 14.17 1.11
CA PRO A 174 -13.38 15.34 0.55
C PRO A 174 -13.85 15.13 -0.90
N GLU A 175 -13.05 14.44 -1.72
CA GLU A 175 -13.40 14.16 -3.13
C GLU A 175 -14.58 13.21 -3.22
N ILE A 176 -14.62 12.17 -2.38
CA ILE A 176 -15.77 11.27 -2.26
C ILE A 176 -17.02 12.03 -1.81
N LYS A 177 -16.90 12.89 -0.78
CA LYS A 177 -18.00 13.73 -0.27
C LYS A 177 -18.50 14.73 -1.32
N ALA A 178 -17.64 15.17 -2.23
CA ALA A 178 -18.00 15.99 -3.38
C ALA A 178 -18.70 15.21 -4.52
N GLY A 179 -18.94 13.91 -4.33
CA GLY A 179 -19.66 13.07 -5.29
C GLY A 179 -18.78 12.39 -6.34
N LYS A 180 -17.45 12.50 -6.24
CA LYS A 180 -16.53 11.85 -7.18
C LYS A 180 -16.44 10.35 -6.93
N ASN A 181 -16.43 9.57 -8.01
CA ASN A 181 -16.11 8.15 -8.00
C ASN A 181 -14.60 7.99 -7.93
N VAL A 182 -14.11 7.42 -6.83
CA VAL A 182 -12.67 7.30 -6.57
C VAL A 182 -12.19 5.87 -6.77
N ILE A 183 -11.03 5.71 -7.42
CA ILE A 183 -10.25 4.47 -7.39
C ILE A 183 -8.90 4.67 -6.69
N ILE A 184 -8.55 3.75 -5.79
CA ILE A 184 -7.25 3.70 -5.10
C ILE A 184 -6.54 2.40 -5.46
N ALA A 185 -5.40 2.50 -6.15
CA ALA A 185 -4.52 1.36 -6.41
C ALA A 185 -3.27 1.47 -5.52
N ALA A 186 -3.14 0.61 -4.51
CA ALA A 186 -2.06 0.70 -3.53
C ALA A 186 -1.62 -0.68 -2.98
N HIS A 187 -1.20 -0.73 -1.72
CA HIS A 187 -0.50 -1.85 -1.10
C HIS A 187 -1.29 -2.46 0.06
N GLY A 188 -0.93 -3.68 0.46
CA GLY A 188 -1.67 -4.40 1.49
C GLY A 188 -1.78 -3.63 2.80
N ASN A 189 -0.68 -3.09 3.35
CA ASN A 189 -0.72 -2.44 4.66
C ASN A 189 -1.31 -1.02 4.63
N SER A 190 -1.09 -0.24 3.55
CA SER A 190 -1.70 1.08 3.42
C SER A 190 -3.21 0.99 3.23
N LEU A 191 -3.69 0.05 2.42
CA LEU A 191 -5.11 -0.18 2.22
C LEU A 191 -5.81 -0.71 3.48
N ARG A 192 -5.15 -1.59 4.25
CA ARG A 192 -5.67 -2.01 5.57
C ARG A 192 -5.91 -0.83 6.51
N GLY A 193 -5.09 0.20 6.46
CA GLY A 193 -5.29 1.41 7.26
C GLY A 193 -6.57 2.14 6.91
N ILE A 194 -6.81 2.33 5.61
CA ILE A 194 -8.02 2.96 5.09
C ILE A 194 -9.25 2.11 5.42
N VAL A 195 -9.20 0.80 5.14
CA VAL A 195 -10.32 -0.12 5.42
C VAL A 195 -10.62 -0.17 6.91
N LYS A 196 -9.60 -0.26 7.79
CA LYS A 196 -9.79 -0.23 9.25
C LYS A 196 -10.46 1.06 9.72
N HIS A 197 -10.15 2.20 9.11
CA HIS A 197 -10.79 3.47 9.44
C HIS A 197 -12.25 3.52 8.94
N LEU A 198 -12.52 3.02 7.73
CA LEU A 198 -13.86 2.93 7.16
C LEU A 198 -14.79 1.98 7.93
N GLU A 199 -14.30 0.79 8.29
CA GLU A 199 -15.02 -0.19 9.12
C GLU A 199 -15.01 0.21 10.61
N GLY A 200 -14.15 1.15 10.98
CA GLY A 200 -13.83 1.60 12.33
C GLY A 200 -14.84 2.55 12.97
N GLU A 201 -15.94 2.90 12.29
CA GLU A 201 -17.16 3.38 12.95
C GLU A 201 -18.13 2.23 13.33
N HIS A 202 -17.78 0.96 13.08
CA HIS A 202 -18.57 -0.22 13.50
C HIS A 202 -17.77 -1.26 14.32
N CYS A 203 -16.45 -1.14 14.40
CA CYS A 203 -15.59 -2.18 14.98
C CYS A 203 -15.00 -1.81 16.36
N SER A 204 -15.84 -1.33 17.28
CA SER A 204 -15.55 -1.32 18.72
C SER A 204 -16.17 -2.52 19.46
N GLN A 205 -16.94 -3.39 18.78
CA GLN A 205 -17.67 -4.48 19.44
C GLN A 205 -17.26 -5.92 19.06
N GLN A 206 -16.31 -6.13 18.12
CA GLN A 206 -16.02 -7.51 17.65
C GLN A 206 -14.57 -8.01 17.82
N VAL A 207 -13.65 -7.18 18.32
CA VAL A 207 -12.24 -7.61 18.48
C VAL A 207 -12.03 -8.53 19.69
N ASP A 208 -12.96 -8.57 20.65
CA ASP A 208 -12.82 -9.40 21.87
C ASP A 208 -13.26 -10.87 21.71
N ARG A 209 -13.85 -11.29 20.59
CA ARG A 209 -14.42 -12.65 20.45
C ARG A 209 -13.51 -13.71 19.79
N LYS A 210 -12.25 -13.40 19.50
CA LYS A 210 -11.29 -14.39 18.93
C LYS A 210 -10.03 -14.58 19.77
N ARG A 211 -10.14 -14.36 21.09
CA ARG A 211 -9.16 -14.78 22.10
C ARG A 211 -9.77 -15.80 23.06
N GLN A 212 -10.24 -16.92 22.52
CA GLN A 212 -10.41 -18.20 23.22
C GLN A 212 -10.02 -19.31 22.25
#